data_AF-A0A8T5Q6A1-F1
#
_entry.id   AF-A0A8T5Q6A1-F1
#
_cell.length_a   1.000
_cell.length_b   1.000
_cell.length_c   1.000
_cell.angle_alpha   90.00
_cell.angle_beta   90.00
_cell.angle_gamma   90.00
#
_symmetry.space_group_name_H-M   'P 1'
#
loop_
_entity.id
_entity.type
_entity.pdbx_description
1 polymer ?
#
loop_
_entity_poly.entity_id
_entity_poly.type
_entity_poly.pdbx_seq_one_letter_code
_entity_poly.pdbx_strand_id
1 'polypeptide(L)'
;MPETKDAVTNYVKRCLAEGYASNEIAKALIDQGYSEKDVQKTIKEIGEERKPFFERKELIKKIKIAERFPLAHLNYIIIILLFLTIAAIVTVYFTTSERISLAIPAKDCGYDKECFIALADTCSSVSVKEDFVGSTIKYSIDGCVLKKEITNFDEDEPADVQSLFEDKTMSCPYEKGSFNEDFVDGLLGGADRCDGSLKSIIDEFRIAQYTVTY
;
A
#
# COMPACT_ATOMS: atom_id res chain seq x y z
N MET A 1 -24.83 51.99 -56.75
CA MET A 1 -24.93 50.83 -55.83
C MET A 1 -25.31 51.34 -54.45
N PRO A 2 -26.56 51.18 -53.99
CA PRO A 2 -27.04 51.73 -52.72
C PRO A 2 -27.18 50.71 -51.56
N GLU A 3 -26.45 49.59 -51.57
CA GLU A 3 -26.48 48.59 -50.46
C GLU A 3 -25.34 48.72 -49.43
N THR A 4 -24.65 49.86 -49.35
CA THR A 4 -23.35 49.93 -48.66
C THR A 4 -23.42 50.26 -47.16
N LYS A 5 -24.46 50.97 -46.67
CA LYS A 5 -24.46 51.50 -45.30
C LYS A 5 -24.67 50.42 -44.23
N ASP A 6 -25.58 49.48 -44.46
CA ASP A 6 -25.90 48.44 -43.48
C ASP A 6 -24.77 47.40 -43.39
N ALA A 7 -24.09 47.11 -44.50
CA ALA A 7 -22.92 46.24 -44.53
C ALA A 7 -21.76 46.82 -43.69
N VAL A 8 -21.45 48.11 -43.85
CA VAL A 8 -20.42 48.80 -43.06
C VAL A 8 -20.79 48.81 -41.58
N THR A 9 -22.04 49.12 -41.24
CA THR A 9 -22.54 49.16 -39.86
C THR A 9 -22.39 47.79 -39.18
N ASN A 10 -22.82 46.72 -39.84
CA ASN A 10 -22.73 45.37 -39.30
C ASN A 10 -21.27 44.90 -39.13
N TYR A 11 -20.40 45.23 -40.09
CA TYR A 11 -18.98 44.93 -40.00
C TYR A 11 -18.32 45.64 -38.81
N VAL A 12 -18.56 46.94 -38.67
CA VAL A 12 -18.01 47.73 -37.55
C VAL A 12 -18.49 47.19 -36.20
N LYS A 13 -19.79 46.86 -36.06
CA LYS A 13 -20.33 46.27 -34.83
C LYS A 13 -19.65 44.95 -34.45
N ARG A 14 -19.44 44.06 -35.44
CA ARG A 14 -18.78 42.77 -35.23
C ARG A 14 -17.32 42.95 -34.80
N CYS A 15 -16.54 43.74 -35.52
CA CYS A 15 -15.13 43.95 -35.19
C CYS A 15 -14.94 44.65 -33.83
N LEU A 16 -15.81 45.60 -33.48
CA LEU A 16 -15.78 46.19 -32.13
C LEU A 16 -16.14 45.18 -31.04
N ALA A 17 -17.02 44.21 -31.29
CA ALA A 17 -17.34 43.15 -30.33
C ALA A 17 -16.18 42.17 -30.12
N GLU A 18 -15.38 41.94 -31.16
CA GLU A 18 -14.16 41.13 -31.11
C GLU A 18 -12.95 41.88 -30.52
N GLY A 19 -13.07 43.19 -30.28
CA GLY A 19 -12.07 43.99 -29.57
C GLY A 19 -11.04 44.69 -30.47
N TYR A 20 -11.27 44.76 -31.79
CA TYR A 20 -10.40 45.50 -32.71
C TYR A 20 -10.44 47.01 -32.46
N ALA A 21 -9.32 47.68 -32.71
CA ALA A 21 -9.24 49.12 -32.55
C ALA A 21 -9.93 49.84 -33.73
N SER A 22 -10.62 50.96 -33.43
CA SER A 22 -11.41 51.70 -34.43
C SER A 22 -10.62 52.16 -35.66
N ASN A 23 -9.33 52.48 -35.50
CA ASN A 23 -8.45 52.88 -36.59
C ASN A 23 -8.11 51.72 -37.54
N GLU A 24 -8.00 50.49 -37.02
CA GLU A 24 -7.75 49.29 -37.84
C GLU A 24 -8.99 48.92 -38.65
N ILE A 25 -10.17 49.01 -38.04
CA ILE A 25 -11.46 48.81 -38.71
C ILE A 25 -11.64 49.85 -39.83
N ALA A 26 -11.32 51.12 -39.55
CA ALA A 26 -11.42 52.19 -40.53
C ALA A 26 -10.53 51.94 -41.74
N LYS A 27 -9.27 51.57 -41.50
CA LYS A 27 -8.30 51.27 -42.56
C LYS A 27 -8.76 50.11 -43.44
N ALA A 28 -9.21 49.01 -42.85
CA ALA A 28 -9.66 47.83 -43.59
C ALA A 28 -10.86 48.13 -44.52
N LEU A 29 -11.78 49.01 -44.09
CA LEU A 29 -12.91 49.43 -44.91
C LEU A 29 -12.48 50.40 -46.02
N ILE A 30 -11.57 51.34 -45.73
CA ILE A 30 -11.07 52.26 -46.75
C ILE A 30 -10.29 51.49 -47.84
N ASP A 31 -9.48 50.50 -47.44
CA ASP A 31 -8.74 49.63 -48.37
C ASP A 31 -9.68 48.79 -49.27
N GLN A 32 -10.91 48.53 -48.81
CA GLN A 32 -11.98 47.87 -49.57
C GLN A 32 -12.77 48.84 -50.48
N GLY A 33 -12.40 50.12 -50.51
CA GLY A 33 -12.99 51.15 -51.36
C GLY A 33 -14.17 51.90 -50.73
N TYR A 34 -14.41 51.75 -49.42
CA TYR A 34 -15.43 52.54 -48.72
C TYR A 34 -14.96 53.97 -48.47
N SER A 35 -15.89 54.92 -48.58
CA SER A 35 -15.65 56.35 -48.30
C SER A 35 -15.21 56.56 -46.86
N GLU A 36 -14.02 57.14 -46.67
CA GLU A 36 -13.45 57.45 -45.35
C GLU A 36 -14.43 58.25 -44.47
N LYS A 37 -15.15 59.21 -45.07
CA LYS A 37 -16.14 60.04 -44.37
C LYS A 37 -17.30 59.22 -43.80
N ASP A 38 -17.78 58.24 -44.54
CA ASP A 38 -18.90 57.39 -44.12
C ASP A 38 -18.47 56.35 -43.09
N VAL A 39 -17.26 55.82 -43.23
CA VAL A 39 -16.63 54.89 -42.27
C VAL A 39 -16.41 55.58 -40.93
N GLN A 40 -15.78 56.76 -40.92
CA GLN A 40 -15.54 57.51 -39.69
C GLN A 40 -16.86 57.93 -39.00
N LYS A 41 -17.85 58.36 -39.78
CA LYS A 41 -19.18 58.69 -39.24
C LYS A 41 -19.84 57.47 -38.56
N THR A 42 -19.81 56.31 -39.22
CA THR A 42 -20.41 55.08 -38.70
C THR A 42 -19.69 54.58 -37.44
N ILE A 43 -18.35 54.62 -37.42
CA ILE A 43 -17.56 54.28 -36.24
C ILE A 43 -17.86 55.21 -35.07
N LYS A 44 -18.03 56.51 -35.32
CA LYS A 44 -18.38 57.48 -34.28
C LYS A 44 -19.79 57.23 -33.72
N GLU A 45 -20.78 57.02 -34.59
CA GLU A 45 -22.16 56.73 -34.19
C GLU A 45 -22.26 55.45 -33.34
N ILE A 46 -21.54 54.38 -33.71
CA ILE A 46 -21.55 53.11 -32.96
C ILE A 46 -20.66 53.18 -31.71
N GLY A 47 -19.54 53.90 -31.78
CA GLY A 47 -18.58 54.04 -30.69
C GLY A 47 -19.14 54.84 -29.51
N GLU A 48 -19.99 55.82 -29.77
CA GLU A 48 -20.66 56.62 -28.73
C GLU A 48 -21.74 55.81 -27.96
N GLU A 49 -22.35 54.77 -28.56
CA GLU A 49 -23.31 53.89 -27.87
C GLU A 49 -22.66 52.98 -26.82
N ARG A 50 -21.37 52.67 -26.96
CA ARG A 50 -20.64 51.91 -25.95
C ARG A 50 -20.22 52.84 -24.82
N LYS A 51 -21.03 52.90 -23.75
CA LYS A 51 -20.63 53.52 -22.47
C LYS A 51 -19.21 53.09 -22.11
N PRO A 52 -18.34 54.02 -21.70
CA PRO A 52 -16.93 53.74 -21.48
C PRO A 52 -16.80 52.59 -20.50
N PHE A 53 -15.99 51.63 -20.91
CA PHE A 53 -15.57 50.42 -20.22
C PHE A 53 -14.80 50.77 -18.93
N PHE A 54 -15.49 51.39 -17.98
CA PHE A 54 -14.94 51.97 -16.75
C PHE A 54 -14.75 50.92 -15.64
N GLU A 55 -15.19 49.68 -15.86
CA GLU A 55 -15.06 48.59 -14.87
C GLU A 55 -13.70 47.88 -14.90
N ARG A 56 -12.83 48.12 -15.89
CA ARG A 56 -11.52 47.43 -15.93
C ARG A 56 -10.54 47.90 -14.87
N LYS A 57 -10.68 49.13 -14.35
CA LYS A 57 -9.75 49.68 -13.34
C LYS A 57 -9.97 49.08 -11.93
N GLU A 58 -11.18 48.66 -11.58
CA GLU A 58 -11.42 47.95 -10.31
C GLU A 58 -10.95 46.50 -10.33
N LEU A 59 -11.10 45.80 -11.47
CA LEU A 59 -10.60 44.44 -11.66
C LEU A 59 -9.07 44.34 -11.50
N ILE A 60 -8.32 45.31 -12.04
CA ILE A 60 -6.85 45.33 -11.89
C ILE A 60 -6.43 45.57 -10.43
N LYS A 61 -7.23 46.30 -9.64
CA LYS A 61 -6.93 46.57 -8.23
C LYS A 61 -7.15 45.32 -7.36
N LYS A 62 -8.11 44.45 -7.71
CA LYS A 62 -8.32 43.15 -7.03
C LYS A 62 -7.24 42.12 -7.38
N ILE A 63 -6.72 42.12 -8.62
CA ILE A 63 -5.67 41.18 -9.04
C ILE A 63 -4.33 41.44 -8.32
N LYS A 64 -3.95 42.71 -8.07
CA LYS A 64 -2.72 43.04 -7.32
C LYS A 64 -2.71 42.60 -5.85
N ILE A 65 -3.86 42.27 -5.26
CA ILE A 65 -3.95 41.79 -3.88
C ILE A 65 -3.73 40.26 -3.81
N ALA A 66 -4.01 39.53 -4.89
CA ALA A 66 -3.85 38.07 -4.95
C ALA A 66 -2.38 37.62 -5.13
N GLU A 67 -1.49 38.47 -5.64
CA GLU A 67 -0.07 38.14 -5.88
C GLU A 67 0.82 38.21 -4.62
N ARG A 68 0.28 38.57 -3.45
CA ARG A 68 1.02 38.57 -2.18
C ARG A 68 0.86 37.30 -1.34
N PHE A 69 0.34 36.21 -1.91
CA PHE A 69 0.50 34.91 -1.27
C PHE A 69 1.89 34.34 -1.61
N PRO A 70 2.82 34.23 -0.64
CA PRO A 70 4.16 33.72 -0.90
C PRO A 70 4.07 32.24 -1.32
N LEU A 71 4.14 32.00 -2.64
CA LEU A 71 4.19 30.67 -3.26
C LEU A 71 5.31 29.78 -2.67
N ALA A 72 6.30 30.36 -2.01
CA ALA A 72 7.35 29.64 -1.30
C ALA A 72 6.81 28.70 -0.19
N HIS A 73 5.76 29.11 0.54
CA HIS A 73 5.22 28.26 1.61
C HIS A 73 4.39 27.09 1.08
N LEU A 74 3.74 27.26 -0.08
CA LEU A 74 2.97 26.17 -0.69
C LEU A 74 3.88 25.05 -1.20
N ASN A 75 5.02 25.41 -1.82
CA ASN A 75 6.02 24.43 -2.25
C ASN A 75 6.61 23.64 -1.07
N TYR A 76 6.84 24.30 0.07
CA TYR A 76 7.37 23.63 1.25
C TYR A 76 6.38 22.60 1.84
N ILE A 77 5.10 22.95 1.91
CA ILE A 77 4.05 22.02 2.39
C ILE A 77 3.93 20.80 1.47
N ILE A 78 3.98 21.01 0.15
CA ILE A 78 3.92 19.91 -0.82
C ILE A 78 5.11 18.95 -0.65
N ILE A 79 6.33 19.49 -0.44
CA ILE A 79 7.53 18.68 -0.21
C ILE A 79 7.39 17.83 1.06
N ILE A 80 6.88 18.41 2.16
CA ILE A 80 6.66 17.66 3.42
C ILE A 80 5.66 16.51 3.21
N LEU A 81 4.53 16.78 2.54
CA LEU A 81 3.52 15.75 2.28
C LEU A 81 4.05 14.61 1.40
N LEU A 82 4.97 14.93 0.47
CA LEU A 82 5.61 13.95 -0.39
C LEU A 82 6.61 13.08 0.40
N PHE A 83 7.37 13.67 1.32
CA PHE A 83 8.24 12.91 2.23
C PHE A 83 7.43 11.99 3.17
N LEU A 84 6.31 12.47 3.71
CA LEU A 84 5.46 11.66 4.58
C LEU A 84 4.82 10.47 3.84
N THR A 85 4.41 10.65 2.59
CA THR A 85 3.87 9.54 1.79
C THR A 85 4.94 8.51 1.44
N ILE A 86 6.15 8.93 1.08
CA ILE A 86 7.29 8.00 0.88
C ILE A 86 7.61 7.24 2.16
N ALA A 87 7.70 7.93 3.30
CA ALA A 87 7.97 7.28 4.59
C ALA A 87 6.90 6.24 4.96
N ALA A 88 5.62 6.54 4.71
CA ALA A 88 4.52 5.60 4.93
C ALA A 88 4.65 4.35 4.04
N ILE A 89 4.96 4.53 2.75
CA ILE A 89 5.17 3.40 1.81
C ILE A 89 6.35 2.54 2.26
N VAL A 90 7.47 3.14 2.66
CA VAL A 90 8.64 2.41 3.16
C VAL A 90 8.30 1.63 4.43
N THR A 91 7.54 2.24 5.35
CA THR A 91 7.11 1.56 6.59
C THR A 91 6.21 0.36 6.30
N VAL A 92 5.26 0.51 5.37
CA VAL A 92 4.41 -0.61 4.91
C VAL A 92 5.26 -1.68 4.23
N TYR A 93 6.23 -1.29 3.41
CA TYR A 93 7.11 -2.25 2.73
C TYR A 93 7.95 -3.06 3.73
N PHE A 94 8.59 -2.42 4.71
CA PHE A 94 9.36 -3.13 5.73
C PHE A 94 8.48 -4.07 6.56
N THR A 95 7.31 -3.61 7.01
CA THR A 95 6.38 -4.43 7.81
C THR A 95 5.72 -5.57 7.03
N THR A 96 5.60 -5.47 5.71
CA THR A 96 5.04 -6.53 4.85
C THR A 96 6.10 -7.47 4.30
N SER A 97 7.35 -7.01 4.13
CA SER A 97 8.44 -7.81 3.59
C SER A 97 8.81 -9.02 4.46
N GLU A 98 8.59 -8.93 5.78
CA GLU A 98 8.78 -10.06 6.70
C GLU A 98 7.68 -11.14 6.58
N ARG A 99 6.61 -10.91 5.80
CA ARG A 99 5.47 -11.84 5.70
C ARG A 99 5.35 -12.57 4.36
N ILE A 100 6.20 -12.26 3.37
CA ILE A 100 6.25 -13.04 2.13
C ILE A 100 7.34 -14.11 2.26
N SER A 101 7.22 -14.95 3.29
CA SER A 101 7.81 -16.28 3.21
C SER A 101 7.01 -16.99 2.13
N LEU A 102 7.57 -17.07 0.92
CA LEU A 102 7.09 -17.98 -0.12
C LEU A 102 7.03 -19.35 0.55
N ALA A 103 5.82 -19.79 0.91
CA ALA A 103 5.59 -21.06 1.58
C ALA A 103 5.98 -22.16 0.60
N ILE A 104 7.26 -22.51 0.58
CA ILE A 104 7.73 -23.73 -0.06
C ILE A 104 7.01 -24.83 0.68
N PRO A 105 6.16 -25.62 0.00
CA PRO A 105 5.42 -26.68 0.68
C PRO A 105 6.44 -27.60 1.35
N ALA A 106 6.29 -27.79 2.66
CA ALA A 106 7.17 -28.66 3.41
C ALA A 106 7.12 -30.07 2.81
N LYS A 107 8.28 -30.69 2.60
CA LYS A 107 8.34 -32.07 2.14
C LYS A 107 7.79 -32.99 3.23
N ASP A 108 6.80 -33.80 2.91
CA ASP A 108 6.25 -34.78 3.86
C ASP A 108 7.00 -36.11 3.73
N CYS A 109 7.70 -36.51 4.80
CA CYS A 109 8.37 -37.81 4.92
C CYS A 109 7.43 -38.90 5.47
N GLY A 110 6.17 -38.59 5.80
CA GLY A 110 5.24 -39.56 6.36
C GLY A 110 5.76 -40.06 7.72
N TYR A 111 6.20 -41.32 7.78
CA TYR A 111 6.76 -41.97 8.97
C TYR A 111 8.26 -42.32 8.83
N ASP A 112 8.91 -41.88 7.74
CA ASP A 112 10.32 -42.14 7.50
C ASP A 112 11.20 -41.13 8.27
N LYS A 113 11.70 -41.55 9.44
CA LYS A 113 12.59 -40.74 10.28
C LYS A 113 13.92 -40.44 9.58
N GLU A 114 14.47 -41.37 8.79
CA GLU A 114 15.75 -41.16 8.09
C GLU A 114 15.62 -40.05 7.03
N CYS A 115 14.52 -40.07 6.26
CA CYS A 115 14.15 -38.98 5.33
C CYS A 115 14.09 -37.62 6.04
N PHE A 116 13.49 -37.58 7.23
CA PHE A 116 13.35 -36.35 8.00
C PHE A 116 14.70 -35.83 8.50
N ILE A 117 15.51 -36.69 9.13
CA ILE A 117 16.81 -36.33 9.71
C ILE A 117 17.76 -35.80 8.62
N ALA A 118 17.80 -36.45 7.44
CA ALA A 118 18.64 -36.00 6.33
C ALA A 118 18.28 -34.58 5.84
N LEU A 119 16.99 -34.22 5.87
CA LEU A 119 16.52 -32.89 5.45
C LEU A 119 16.64 -31.87 6.59
N ALA A 120 16.42 -32.30 7.82
CA ALA A 120 16.56 -31.51 9.04
C ALA A 120 17.98 -30.93 9.17
N ASP A 121 19.00 -31.73 8.90
CA ASP A 121 20.39 -31.30 9.01
C ASP A 121 20.74 -30.13 8.07
N THR A 122 20.03 -30.04 6.95
CA THR A 122 20.15 -28.94 5.98
C THR A 122 19.19 -27.78 6.22
N CYS A 123 18.35 -27.86 7.25
CA CYS A 123 17.28 -26.92 7.58
C CYS A 123 16.23 -26.73 6.47
N SER A 124 16.00 -27.79 5.69
CA SER A 124 14.95 -27.80 4.67
C SER A 124 13.57 -27.92 5.32
N SER A 125 12.54 -27.27 4.75
CA SER A 125 11.18 -27.40 5.26
C SER A 125 10.66 -28.83 5.05
N VAL A 126 10.46 -29.58 6.14
CA VAL A 126 10.13 -31.02 6.12
C VAL A 126 9.21 -31.39 7.29
N SER A 127 8.37 -32.42 7.15
CA SER A 127 7.58 -33.01 8.25
C SER A 127 7.68 -34.52 8.32
N VAL A 128 7.55 -35.06 9.53
CA VAL A 128 7.41 -36.51 9.81
C VAL A 128 6.44 -36.73 10.97
N LYS A 129 5.83 -37.89 11.03
CA LYS A 129 4.94 -38.35 12.09
C LYS A 129 5.56 -39.53 12.82
N GLU A 130 5.25 -39.63 14.10
CA GLU A 130 5.60 -40.74 14.96
C GLU A 130 4.40 -41.09 15.83
N ASP A 131 4.08 -42.38 15.89
CA ASP A 131 3.10 -42.87 16.85
C ASP A 131 3.80 -43.10 18.19
N PHE A 132 3.28 -42.46 19.23
CA PHE A 132 3.81 -42.49 20.59
C PHE A 132 2.67 -42.77 21.56
N VAL A 133 2.66 -43.98 22.13
CA VAL A 133 1.75 -44.47 23.19
C VAL A 133 0.36 -43.82 23.15
N GLY A 134 -0.42 -44.20 22.13
CA GLY A 134 -1.79 -43.76 21.97
C GLY A 134 -1.98 -42.31 21.51
N SER A 135 -0.96 -41.74 20.87
CA SER A 135 -1.03 -40.44 20.22
C SER A 135 -0.11 -40.41 19.00
N THR A 136 -0.35 -39.50 18.06
CA THR A 136 0.56 -39.25 16.93
C THR A 136 1.18 -37.87 17.06
N ILE A 137 2.51 -37.84 17.22
CA ILE A 137 3.31 -36.62 17.25
C ILE A 137 3.71 -36.27 15.81
N LYS A 138 3.47 -35.02 15.41
CA LYS A 138 4.00 -34.44 14.18
C LYS A 138 5.19 -33.57 14.51
N TYR A 139 6.29 -33.86 13.83
CA TYR A 139 7.48 -33.02 13.79
C TYR A 139 7.50 -32.26 12.47
N SER A 140 7.80 -30.98 12.52
CA SER A 140 7.98 -30.15 11.33
C SER A 140 9.16 -29.22 11.51
N ILE A 141 9.92 -29.00 10.44
CA ILE A 141 11.06 -28.09 10.44
C ILE A 141 10.78 -26.96 9.48
N ASP A 142 11.10 -25.75 9.91
CA ASP A 142 11.19 -24.58 9.05
C ASP A 142 12.36 -23.72 9.51
N GLY A 143 13.33 -23.45 8.63
CA GLY A 143 14.47 -22.58 8.95
C GLY A 143 15.27 -22.94 10.21
N CYS A 144 15.64 -24.22 10.39
CA CYS A 144 16.32 -24.76 11.58
C CYS A 144 15.53 -24.65 12.89
N VAL A 145 14.20 -24.52 12.82
CA VAL A 145 13.32 -24.58 13.98
C VAL A 145 12.49 -25.84 13.89
N LEU A 146 12.71 -26.77 14.82
CA LEU A 146 11.89 -27.97 14.96
C LEU A 146 10.63 -27.63 15.75
N LYS A 147 9.47 -27.77 15.14
CA LYS A 147 8.17 -27.66 15.77
C LYS A 147 7.61 -29.04 16.08
N LYS A 148 7.18 -29.28 17.32
CA LYS A 148 6.47 -30.48 17.76
C LYS A 148 5.01 -30.17 18.08
N GLU A 149 4.12 -31.08 17.71
CA GLU A 149 2.68 -30.94 17.86
C GLU A 149 2.04 -32.34 17.97
N ILE A 150 1.09 -32.54 18.88
CA ILE A 150 0.29 -33.78 18.90
C ILE A 150 -0.88 -33.55 17.95
N THR A 151 -1.03 -34.43 16.97
CA THR A 151 -2.03 -34.27 15.89
C THR A 151 -3.17 -35.25 15.95
N ASN A 152 -3.01 -36.33 16.71
CA ASN A 152 -4.04 -37.33 16.92
C ASN A 152 -3.87 -37.95 18.31
N PHE A 153 -4.98 -38.33 18.92
CA PHE A 153 -5.05 -39.09 20.17
C PHE A 153 -5.84 -40.36 19.90
N ASP A 154 -5.54 -41.43 20.63
CA ASP A 154 -6.35 -42.65 20.62
C ASP A 154 -7.72 -42.39 21.25
N GLU A 155 -8.72 -43.18 20.86
CA GLU A 155 -10.10 -43.05 21.36
C GLU A 155 -10.21 -43.28 22.87
N ASP A 156 -9.26 -43.98 23.47
CA ASP A 156 -9.20 -44.28 24.90
C ASP A 156 -8.62 -43.12 25.74
N GLU A 157 -8.03 -42.09 25.11
CA GLU A 157 -7.45 -40.96 25.82
C GLU A 157 -8.55 -40.07 26.42
N PRO A 158 -8.54 -39.73 27.72
CA PRO A 158 -9.57 -38.91 28.32
C PRO A 158 -9.68 -37.53 27.65
N ALA A 159 -10.91 -37.07 27.42
CA ALA A 159 -11.17 -35.77 26.77
C ALA A 159 -10.48 -34.59 27.46
N ASP A 160 -10.36 -34.64 28.80
CA ASP A 160 -9.63 -33.63 29.56
C ASP A 160 -8.15 -33.58 29.16
N VAL A 161 -7.51 -34.73 28.95
CA VAL A 161 -6.10 -34.79 28.51
C VAL A 161 -5.96 -34.31 27.08
N GLN A 162 -6.84 -34.75 26.17
CA GLN A 162 -6.83 -34.27 24.78
C GLN A 162 -6.91 -32.74 24.73
N SER A 163 -7.84 -32.13 25.49
CA SER A 163 -8.04 -30.68 25.51
C SER A 163 -6.84 -29.88 26.05
N LEU A 164 -6.02 -30.50 26.91
CA LEU A 164 -4.79 -29.88 27.40
C LEU A 164 -3.76 -29.76 26.27
N PHE A 165 -3.66 -30.78 25.43
CA PHE A 165 -2.62 -30.89 24.41
C PHE A 165 -3.05 -30.44 23.00
N GLU A 166 -4.34 -30.33 22.74
CA GLU A 166 -4.90 -29.88 21.47
C GLU A 166 -4.43 -28.45 21.12
N ASP A 167 -4.03 -28.28 19.85
CA ASP A 167 -3.44 -27.06 19.29
C ASP A 167 -2.19 -26.53 20.03
N LYS A 168 -1.62 -27.31 20.96
CA LYS A 168 -0.39 -26.93 21.67
C LYS A 168 0.82 -27.33 20.86
N THR A 169 1.79 -26.44 20.85
CA THR A 169 3.01 -26.63 20.07
C THR A 169 4.21 -26.16 20.88
N MET A 170 5.37 -26.71 20.55
CA MET A 170 6.66 -26.17 21.00
C MET A 170 7.59 -26.04 19.80
N SER A 171 8.51 -25.08 19.90
CA SER A 171 9.54 -24.78 18.90
C SER A 171 10.91 -24.94 19.53
N CYS A 172 11.78 -25.70 18.88
CA CYS A 172 13.10 -26.08 19.33
C CYS A 172 14.12 -25.59 18.30
N PRO A 173 14.74 -24.41 18.49
CA PRO A 173 15.78 -23.94 17.59
C PRO A 173 17.03 -24.82 17.69
N TYR A 174 17.65 -25.10 16.55
CA TYR A 174 18.94 -25.79 16.46
C TYR A 174 19.83 -25.14 15.39
N GLU A 175 21.13 -25.48 15.39
CA GLU A 175 22.07 -24.96 14.39
C GLU A 175 22.10 -25.89 13.17
N LYS A 176 22.30 -25.33 11.98
CA LYS A 176 22.45 -26.11 10.75
C LYS A 176 23.63 -27.08 10.88
N GLY A 177 23.44 -28.36 10.53
CA GLY A 177 24.46 -29.39 10.72
C GLY A 177 24.54 -29.97 12.14
N SER A 178 23.70 -29.49 13.07
CA SER A 178 23.68 -29.91 14.47
C SER A 178 22.37 -30.61 14.86
N PHE A 179 21.61 -31.12 13.89
CA PHE A 179 20.36 -31.81 14.20
C PHE A 179 20.68 -33.15 14.89
N ASN A 180 20.14 -33.35 16.09
CA ASN A 180 20.30 -34.60 16.84
C ASN A 180 19.04 -35.46 16.67
N GLU A 181 19.20 -36.75 16.38
CA GLU A 181 18.11 -37.72 16.30
C GLU A 181 17.29 -37.80 17.60
N ASP A 182 17.91 -37.54 18.75
CA ASP A 182 17.24 -37.44 20.05
C ASP A 182 16.12 -36.39 20.06
N PHE A 183 16.14 -35.40 19.15
CA PHE A 183 15.08 -34.39 19.07
C PHE A 183 13.75 -34.95 18.56
N VAL A 184 13.76 -36.11 17.89
CA VAL A 184 12.58 -36.82 17.39
C VAL A 184 12.39 -38.18 18.07
N ASP A 185 12.89 -38.29 19.31
CA ASP A 185 12.60 -39.40 20.22
C ASP A 185 11.49 -38.99 21.20
N GLY A 186 10.26 -38.95 20.69
CA GLY A 186 9.08 -38.52 21.42
C GLY A 186 9.03 -37.01 21.77
N LEU A 187 8.11 -36.66 22.67
CA LEU A 187 7.87 -35.27 23.07
C LEU A 187 9.03 -34.69 23.90
N LEU A 188 9.62 -35.50 24.79
CA LEU A 188 10.64 -35.06 25.74
C LEU A 188 12.02 -34.90 25.11
N GLY A 189 12.29 -35.56 23.98
CA GLY A 189 13.58 -35.50 23.30
C GLY A 189 14.00 -34.07 22.96
N GLY A 190 15.05 -33.55 23.60
CA GLY A 190 15.51 -32.17 23.42
C GLY A 190 14.58 -31.06 23.94
N ALA A 191 13.52 -31.40 24.71
CA ALA A 191 12.51 -30.45 25.18
C ALA A 191 13.08 -29.29 26.02
N ASP A 192 14.22 -29.49 26.68
CA ASP A 192 14.89 -28.45 27.49
C ASP A 192 15.28 -27.21 26.67
N ARG A 193 15.52 -27.38 25.36
CA ARG A 193 15.87 -26.30 24.42
C ARG A 193 14.67 -25.72 23.67
N CYS A 194 13.48 -26.26 23.91
CA CYS A 194 12.28 -25.82 23.25
C CYS A 194 11.60 -24.71 24.06
N ASP A 195 10.72 -23.98 23.40
CA ASP A 195 9.79 -23.02 24.01
C ASP A 195 8.40 -23.19 23.41
N GLY A 196 7.35 -22.91 24.19
CA GLY A 196 5.96 -22.97 23.72
C GLY A 196 5.01 -23.59 24.73
N SER A 197 3.71 -23.52 24.41
CA SER A 197 2.64 -23.97 25.30
C SER A 197 2.70 -25.47 25.59
N LEU A 198 3.11 -26.28 24.61
CA LEU A 198 3.24 -27.72 24.79
C LEU A 198 4.31 -28.07 25.83
N LYS A 199 5.43 -27.33 25.85
CA LYS A 199 6.50 -27.53 26.84
C LYS A 199 6.02 -27.20 28.25
N SER A 200 5.33 -26.07 28.43
CA SER A 200 4.82 -25.67 29.76
C SER A 200 3.91 -26.73 30.37
N ILE A 201 3.03 -27.33 29.56
CA ILE A 201 2.14 -28.41 30.02
C ILE A 201 2.94 -29.64 30.40
N ILE A 202 3.91 -30.05 29.59
CA ILE A 202 4.79 -31.19 29.90
C ILE A 202 5.54 -30.97 31.22
N ASP A 203 6.07 -29.77 31.45
CA ASP A 203 6.77 -29.42 32.68
C ASP A 203 5.82 -29.48 33.90
N GLU A 204 4.60 -28.96 33.77
CA GLU A 204 3.57 -29.04 34.82
C GLU A 204 3.20 -30.50 35.14
N PHE A 205 2.96 -31.33 34.12
CA PHE A 205 2.67 -32.76 34.31
C PHE A 205 3.81 -33.49 35.01
N ARG A 206 5.06 -33.20 34.62
CA ARG A 206 6.25 -33.77 35.24
C ARG A 206 6.33 -33.40 36.71
N ILE A 207 6.06 -32.14 37.09
CA ILE A 207 6.03 -31.70 38.48
C ILE A 207 4.90 -32.39 39.28
N ALA A 208 3.71 -32.53 38.68
CA ALA A 208 2.59 -33.20 39.32
C ALA A 208 2.90 -34.67 39.66
N GLN A 209 3.58 -35.40 38.76
CA GLN A 209 4.00 -36.78 39.00
C GLN A 209 4.93 -36.92 40.23
N TYR A 210 5.84 -35.97 40.43
CA TYR A 210 6.72 -35.97 41.62
C TYR A 210 5.99 -35.66 42.92
N THR A 211 4.86 -34.94 42.87
CA THR A 211 4.13 -34.53 44.08
C THR A 211 3.25 -35.66 44.63
N VAL A 212 2.80 -36.58 43.79
CA VAL A 212 1.92 -37.70 44.20
C VAL A 212 2.70 -38.87 44.82
N THR A 213 4.02 -38.92 44.64
CA THR A 213 4.87 -40.03 45.10
C THR A 213 5.43 -39.88 46.52
N TYR A 214 5.12 -38.78 47.22
CA TYR A 214 5.55 -38.49 48.59
C TYR A 214 4.36 -38.20 49.50
#